data_AF-Q7VC25-F1
#
_entry.id   AF-Q7VC25-F1
#
_cell.length_a   1.000
_cell.length_b   1.000
_cell.length_c   1.000
_cell.angle_alpha   90.00
_cell.angle_beta   90.00
_cell.angle_gamma   90.00
#
_symmetry.space_group_name_H-M   'P 1'
#
loop_
_entity.id
_entity.type
_entity.pdbx_description
1 polymer ?
#
loop_
_entity_poly.entity_id
_entity_poly.type
_entity_poly.pdbx_seq_one_letter_code
_entity_poly.pdbx_strand_id
1 'polypeptide(L)'
;MGRLVHTHSTYIDGLISILKSVAKDEEIKTITPGVIARVRGNSGKLKIKITRKIKGGFKLIARKGKSAQEVYILTNYDNTELEDKINKLLT
;
A
#
# COMPACT_ATOMS: atom_id res chain seq x y z
N MET A 1 -12.45 8.88 -7.59
CA MET A 1 -12.35 7.40 -7.52
C MET A 1 -11.05 6.96 -8.18
N GLY A 2 -10.15 6.34 -7.41
CA GLY A 2 -8.80 5.96 -7.84
C GLY A 2 -8.75 4.62 -8.57
N ARG A 3 -7.78 4.47 -9.49
CA ARG A 3 -7.57 3.23 -10.24
C ARG A 3 -6.67 2.26 -9.46
N LEU A 4 -7.20 1.12 -9.03
CA LEU A 4 -6.38 -0.01 -8.57
C LEU A 4 -5.96 -0.86 -9.76
N VAL A 5 -4.66 -0.94 -10.03
CA VAL A 5 -4.13 -1.75 -11.14
C VAL A 5 -4.08 -3.21 -10.71
N HIS A 6 -4.71 -4.07 -11.50
CA HIS A 6 -4.60 -5.52 -11.37
C HIS A 6 -3.30 -5.98 -12.01
N THR A 7 -2.49 -6.75 -11.27
CA THR A 7 -1.27 -7.39 -11.79
C THR A 7 -1.40 -8.91 -11.65
N HIS A 8 -0.54 -9.67 -12.34
CA HIS A 8 -0.43 -11.12 -12.15
C HIS A 8 0.20 -11.49 -10.80
N SER A 9 0.75 -10.51 -10.07
CA SER A 9 1.26 -10.71 -8.71
C SER A 9 0.09 -10.91 -7.76
N THR A 10 0.16 -11.98 -6.96
CA THR A 10 -0.74 -12.18 -5.83
C THR A 10 -0.60 -11.03 -4.81
N TYR A 11 -1.58 -10.83 -3.95
CA TYR A 11 -1.49 -9.87 -2.85
C TYR A 11 -1.04 -10.63 -1.59
N ILE A 12 -0.16 -10.04 -0.79
CA ILE A 12 0.07 -10.58 0.55
C ILE A 12 -1.23 -10.52 1.37
N ASP A 13 -1.38 -11.45 2.32
CA ASP A 13 -2.65 -11.68 3.03
C ASP A 13 -3.27 -10.40 3.59
N GLY A 14 -4.51 -10.12 3.19
CA GLY A 14 -5.28 -8.96 3.66
C GLY A 14 -4.93 -7.62 3.00
N LEU A 15 -3.87 -7.53 2.18
CA LEU A 15 -3.50 -6.27 1.53
C LEU A 15 -4.56 -5.79 0.53
N ILE A 16 -5.14 -6.70 -0.27
CA ILE A 16 -6.12 -6.33 -1.31
C ILE A 16 -7.34 -5.59 -0.75
N SER A 17 -7.83 -5.98 0.43
CA SER A 17 -8.98 -5.33 1.05
C SER A 17 -8.67 -3.89 1.44
N ILE A 18 -7.47 -3.64 1.98
CA ILE A 18 -7.01 -2.28 2.30
C ILE A 18 -6.86 -1.44 1.03
N LEU A 19 -6.21 -1.98 -0.01
CA LEU A 19 -5.99 -1.24 -1.26
C LEU A 19 -7.31 -0.89 -1.96
N LYS A 20 -8.31 -1.78 -1.93
CA LYS A 20 -9.66 -1.48 -2.43
C LYS A 20 -10.32 -0.34 -1.65
N SER A 21 -10.14 -0.29 -0.33
CA SER A 21 -10.65 0.81 0.49
C SER A 21 -9.94 2.13 0.21
N VAL A 22 -8.62 2.11 0.07
CA VAL A 22 -7.84 3.31 -0.31
C VAL A 22 -8.23 3.81 -1.71
N ALA A 23 -8.47 2.91 -2.67
CA ALA A 23 -8.86 3.28 -4.04
C ALA A 23 -10.22 3.99 -4.14
N LYS A 24 -11.08 3.90 -3.12
CA LYS A 24 -12.37 4.63 -3.09
C LYS A 24 -12.19 6.12 -2.85
N ASP A 25 -11.04 6.53 -2.32
CA ASP A 25 -10.71 7.93 -2.09
C ASP A 25 -10.53 8.68 -3.43
N GLU A 26 -10.95 9.94 -3.47
CA GLU A 26 -10.88 10.79 -4.66
C GLU A 26 -9.49 11.40 -4.86
N GLU A 27 -8.75 11.61 -3.77
CA GLU A 27 -7.37 12.12 -3.84
C GLU A 27 -6.38 11.05 -4.31
N ILE A 28 -6.78 9.79 -4.25
CA ILE A 28 -6.01 8.66 -4.77
C ILE A 28 -6.26 8.54 -6.27
N LYS A 29 -5.21 8.74 -7.07
CA LYS A 29 -5.27 8.66 -8.53
C LYS A 29 -5.04 7.24 -9.02
N THR A 30 -4.00 6.58 -8.55
CA THR A 30 -3.63 5.23 -8.97
C THR A 30 -2.92 4.50 -7.85
N ILE A 31 -3.25 3.22 -7.69
CA ILE A 31 -2.55 2.27 -6.82
C ILE A 31 -1.98 1.17 -7.70
N THR A 32 -0.66 0.97 -7.64
CA THR A 32 0.06 -0.05 -8.39
C THR A 32 0.73 -1.02 -7.41
N PRO A 33 0.24 -2.26 -7.30
CA PRO A 33 0.92 -3.32 -6.56
C PRO A 33 2.23 -3.68 -7.27
N GLY A 34 3.32 -3.74 -6.50
CA GLY A 34 4.64 -4.08 -6.99
C GLY A 34 5.08 -5.49 -6.59
N VAL A 35 6.41 -5.68 -6.58
CA VAL A 35 7.08 -6.95 -6.28
C VAL A 35 6.70 -7.46 -4.88
N ILE A 36 6.49 -8.78 -4.78
CA ILE A 36 6.45 -9.49 -3.50
C ILE A 36 7.81 -10.13 -3.28
N ALA A 37 8.35 -10.00 -2.07
CA ALA A 37 9.59 -10.63 -1.66
C ALA A 37 9.44 -11.33 -0.31
N ARG A 38 10.20 -12.41 -0.09
CA ARG A 38 10.37 -12.98 1.25
C ARG A 38 11.35 -12.12 2.03
N VAL A 39 11.05 -11.90 3.31
CA VAL A 39 11.85 -11.07 4.21
C VAL A 39 12.24 -11.83 5.48
N ARG A 40 13.33 -11.39 6.10
CA ARG A 40 13.72 -11.85 7.44
C ARG A 40 12.79 -11.23 8.49
N GLY A 41 12.40 -12.04 9.48
CA GLY A 41 11.47 -11.65 10.55
C GLY A 41 9.99 -11.81 10.18
N ASN A 42 9.18 -12.17 11.18
CA ASN A 42 7.73 -12.37 11.05
C ASN A 42 6.95 -11.12 11.46
N SER A 43 5.99 -10.67 10.64
CA SER A 43 5.01 -9.66 11.02
C SER A 43 3.64 -10.31 11.24
N GLY A 44 3.25 -10.52 12.51
CA GLY A 44 1.97 -11.16 12.84
C GLY A 44 0.73 -10.40 12.36
N LYS A 45 0.84 -9.07 12.22
CA LYS A 45 -0.21 -8.20 11.65
C LYS A 45 0.24 -7.60 10.32
N LEU A 46 -0.73 -7.20 9.49
CA LEU A 46 -0.44 -6.41 8.28
C LEU A 46 0.08 -5.04 8.72
N LYS A 47 1.27 -4.68 8.25
CA LYS A 47 1.86 -3.35 8.46
C LYS A 47 2.11 -2.72 7.11
N ILE A 48 1.78 -1.45 6.94
CA ILE A 48 2.07 -0.69 5.72
C ILE A 48 2.86 0.54 6.16
N LYS A 49 3.99 0.79 5.50
CA LYS A 49 4.84 1.96 5.79
C LYS A 49 5.19 2.71 4.51
N ILE A 50 5.12 4.03 4.56
CA ILE A 50 5.68 4.87 3.50
C ILE A 50 7.21 4.84 3.60
N THR A 51 7.87 4.53 2.50
CA THR A 51 9.34 4.35 2.47
C THR A 51 10.06 5.45 1.70
N ARG A 52 9.42 6.03 0.67
CA ARG A 52 10.03 7.07 -0.16
C ARG A 52 8.96 7.84 -0.93
N LYS A 53 9.18 9.15 -1.12
CA LYS A 53 8.41 9.98 -2.06
C LYS A 53 8.85 9.70 -3.50
N ILE A 54 7.90 9.53 -4.40
CA ILE A 54 8.12 9.34 -5.83
C ILE A 54 7.49 10.50 -6.61
N LYS A 55 7.70 10.56 -7.92
CA LYS A 55 7.04 11.55 -8.77
C LYS A 55 5.52 11.36 -8.69
N GLY A 56 4.83 12.33 -8.10
CA GLY A 56 3.36 12.34 -7.99
C GLY A 56 2.78 11.42 -6.91
N GLY A 57 3.57 10.97 -5.94
CA GLY A 57 3.04 10.17 -4.83
C GLY A 57 4.11 9.49 -3.97
N PHE A 58 3.84 8.26 -3.54
CA PHE A 58 4.70 7.53 -2.58
C PHE A 58 4.90 6.06 -2.93
N LYS A 59 6.06 5.54 -2.54
CA LYS A 59 6.35 4.11 -2.43
C LYS A 59 6.11 3.65 -1.00
N LEU A 60 5.35 2.58 -0.86
CA LEU A 60 5.02 1.93 0.39
C LEU A 60 5.50 0.49 0.38
N ILE A 61 5.73 -0.04 1.58
CA ILE A 61 6.00 -1.45 1.81
C ILE A 61 4.93 -2.00 2.75
N ALA A 62 4.17 -2.97 2.27
CA ALA A 62 3.26 -3.78 3.06
C ALA A 62 3.99 -5.05 3.55
N ARG A 63 3.83 -5.43 4.82
CA ARG A 63 4.43 -6.64 5.40
C ARG A 63 3.39 -7.44 6.18
N LYS A 64 3.39 -8.75 5.99
CA LYS A 64 2.66 -9.73 6.81
C LYS A 64 3.33 -11.09 6.70
N GLY A 65 3.38 -11.83 7.79
CA GLY A 65 4.12 -13.08 7.84
C GLY A 65 5.61 -12.85 7.56
N LYS A 66 6.18 -13.70 6.69
CA LYS A 66 7.55 -13.56 6.15
C LYS A 66 7.57 -12.93 4.76
N SER A 67 6.52 -12.17 4.40
CA SER A 67 6.37 -11.54 3.08
C SER A 67 6.35 -10.03 3.20
N ALA A 68 6.93 -9.36 2.21
CA ALA A 68 6.81 -7.94 1.98
C ALA A 68 6.36 -7.70 0.54
N GLN A 69 5.53 -6.69 0.33
CA GLN A 69 5.07 -6.29 -0.99
C GLN A 69 5.21 -4.79 -1.16
N GLU A 70 5.77 -4.38 -2.29
CA GLU A 70 5.82 -2.98 -2.66
C GLU A 70 4.46 -2.52 -3.15
N VAL A 71 4.10 -1.27 -2.84
CA VAL A 71 2.90 -0.62 -3.35
C VAL A 71 3.26 0.81 -3.72
N TYR A 72 2.81 1.26 -4.88
CA TYR A 72 3.01 2.62 -5.34
C TYR A 72 1.65 3.31 -5.41
N ILE A 73 1.55 4.48 -4.79
CA ILE A 73 0.31 5.27 -4.76
C ILE A 73 0.62 6.63 -5.36
N LEU A 74 -0.12 7.01 -6.41
CA LEU A 74 -0.18 8.37 -6.92
C LEU A 74 -1.34 9.09 -6.25
N THR A 75 -1.05 10.23 -5.63
CA THR A 75 -2.00 10.99 -4.80
C THR A 75 -1.59 12.46 -4.73
N ASN A 76 -2.54 13.34 -4.42
CA ASN A 76 -2.26 14.73 -4.07
C ASN A 76 -1.94 14.91 -2.59
N TYR A 77 -2.18 13.89 -1.76
CA TYR A 77 -1.85 13.94 -0.33
C TYR A 77 -0.37 14.19 -0.09
N ASP A 78 -0.08 14.88 1.01
CA ASP A 78 1.24 14.88 1.59
C ASP A 78 1.53 13.55 2.33
N ASN A 79 2.72 13.48 2.94
CA ASN A 79 3.17 12.26 3.60
C ASN A 79 2.31 11.91 4.83
N THR A 80 1.97 12.91 5.62
CA THR A 80 1.23 12.78 6.88
C THR A 80 -0.21 12.39 6.59
N GLU A 81 -0.85 13.06 5.64
CA GLU A 81 -2.23 12.77 5.24
C GLU A 81 -2.40 11.33 4.74
N LEU A 82 -1.46 10.88 3.89
CA LEU A 82 -1.49 9.51 3.39
C LEU A 82 -1.23 8.48 4.50
N GLU A 83 -0.28 8.76 5.40
CA GLU A 83 0.03 7.88 6.52
C GLU A 83 -1.17 7.74 7.47
N ASP A 84 -1.81 8.84 7.84
CA ASP A 84 -3.01 8.86 8.67
C ASP A 84 -4.16 8.09 8.03
N LYS A 85 -4.38 8.27 6.72
CA LYS A 85 -5.42 7.56 5.98
C LYS A 85 -5.20 6.04 6.04
N ILE A 86 -3.96 5.60 5.84
CA ILE A 86 -3.62 4.17 5.85
C ILE A 86 -3.74 3.59 7.26
N ASN A 87 -3.26 4.32 8.27
CA ASN A 87 -3.32 3.87 9.66
C ASN A 87 -4.76 3.67 10.15
N LYS A 88 -5.70 4.54 9.74
CA LYS A 88 -7.14 4.38 10.02
C LYS A 88 -7.74 3.09 9.47
N LEU A 89 -7.17 2.53 8.40
CA LEU A 89 -7.64 1.29 7.78
C LEU A 89 -6.97 0.03 8.35
N LEU A 90 -5.87 0.19 9.11
CA LEU A 90 -5.12 -0.92 9.74
C LEU A 90 -5.55 -1.18 11.19
N THR A 91 -6.46 -0.37 11.73
CA THR A 91 -7.02 -0.50 13.08
C THR A 91 -8.07 -1.60 13.10
#